data_AF-A0A8V0X8Y1-F1
#
_entry.id   AF-A0A8V0X8Y1-F1
#
_cell.length_a   1.000
_cell.length_b   1.000
_cell.length_c   1.000
_cell.angle_alpha   90.00
_cell.angle_beta   90.00
_cell.angle_gamma   90.00
#
_symmetry.space_group_name_H-M   'P 1'
#
loop_
_entity.id
_entity.type
_entity.pdbx_description
1 polymer ?
#
loop_
_entity_poly.entity_id
_entity_poly.type
_entity_poly.pdbx_seq_one_letter_code
_entity_poly.pdbx_strand_id
1 'polypeptide(L)'
;MEQEKYLPELMAEKDSLDPSFVHAMRLLADEIEKFQGSEGKKEDEEKKYLDVISNKNIKLSERVLIPVKQYPKARKPLTQLSVQFWSVKHFTGSD
;
A
#
# COMPACT_ATOMS: atom_id res chain seq x y z
N MET A 1 -25.30 -6.67 20.18
CA MET A 1 -25.14 -5.77 21.34
C MET A 1 -23.67 -5.43 21.64
N GLU A 2 -22.69 -6.30 21.36
CA GLU A 2 -21.27 -6.00 21.66
C GLU A 2 -20.54 -5.21 20.55
N GLN A 3 -20.89 -5.45 19.28
CA GLN A 3 -20.26 -4.81 18.12
C GLN A 3 -20.55 -3.30 17.99
N GLU A 4 -21.71 -2.84 18.49
CA GLU A 4 -22.09 -1.41 18.46
C GLU A 4 -21.24 -0.56 19.40
N LYS A 5 -20.68 -1.18 20.46
CA LYS A 5 -19.84 -0.51 21.45
C LYS A 5 -18.36 -0.49 21.07
N TYR A 6 -17.94 -1.45 20.25
CA TYR A 6 -16.54 -1.70 19.92
C TYR A 6 -15.86 -0.56 19.13
N LEU A 7 -16.52 -0.04 18.10
CA LEU A 7 -15.94 1.05 17.29
C LEU A 7 -15.79 2.37 18.10
N PRO A 8 -16.81 2.84 18.86
CA PRO A 8 -16.65 3.96 19.77
C PRO A 8 -15.51 3.79 20.77
N GLU A 9 -15.30 2.58 21.29
CA GLU A 9 -14.21 2.28 22.23
C GLU A 9 -12.83 2.40 21.55
N LEU A 10 -12.65 1.85 20.35
CA LEU A 10 -11.40 1.98 19.58
C LEU A 10 -11.05 3.46 19.27
N MET A 11 -12.06 4.27 18.96
CA MET A 11 -11.88 5.71 18.72
C MET A 11 -11.46 6.44 20.00
N ALA A 12 -12.11 6.14 21.12
CA ALA A 12 -11.76 6.73 22.41
C ALA A 12 -10.36 6.33 22.89
N GLU A 13 -9.96 5.08 22.67
CA GLU A 13 -8.60 4.62 22.98
C GLU A 13 -7.57 5.34 22.10
N LYS A 14 -7.80 5.43 20.79
CA LYS A 14 -6.92 6.13 19.86
C LYS A 14 -6.71 7.61 20.24
N ASP A 15 -7.75 8.29 20.70
CA ASP A 15 -7.68 9.72 21.03
C ASP A 15 -7.06 9.99 22.42
N SER A 16 -7.09 9.01 23.32
CA SER A 16 -6.47 9.09 24.65
C SER A 16 -5.04 8.56 24.71
N LEU A 17 -4.62 7.78 23.71
CA LEU A 17 -3.31 7.15 23.65
C LEU A 17 -2.21 8.19 23.37
N ASP A 18 -1.10 8.10 24.12
CA ASP A 18 0.04 8.98 23.93
C ASP A 18 0.73 8.76 22.56
N PRO A 19 1.05 9.83 21.80
CA PRO A 19 1.64 9.72 20.47
C PRO A 19 2.98 8.99 20.39
N SER A 20 3.70 8.78 21.50
CA SER A 20 4.93 7.98 21.50
C SER A 20 4.69 6.50 21.22
N PHE A 21 3.47 6.00 21.45
CA PHE A 21 3.07 4.63 21.14
C PHE A 21 2.74 4.45 19.66
N VAL A 22 3.70 4.75 18.79
CA VAL A 22 3.54 4.75 17.32
C VAL A 22 2.96 3.43 16.80
N HIS A 23 3.40 2.29 17.34
CA HIS A 23 2.92 0.98 16.90
C HIS A 23 1.49 0.69 17.32
N ALA A 24 1.11 1.04 18.55
CA ALA A 24 -0.26 0.83 19.04
C ALA A 24 -1.24 1.77 18.33
N MET A 25 -0.87 3.04 18.13
CA MET A 25 -1.66 3.97 17.32
C MET A 25 -1.89 3.45 15.90
N ARG A 26 -0.85 2.88 15.26
CA ARG A 26 -0.97 2.29 13.92
C ARG A 26 -1.95 1.12 13.90
N LEU A 27 -1.85 0.21 14.87
CA LEU A 27 -2.75 -0.95 14.94
C LEU A 27 -4.21 -0.54 15.20
N LEU A 28 -4.44 0.44 16.07
CA LEU A 28 -5.78 0.99 16.32
C LEU A 28 -6.36 1.63 15.05
N ALA A 29 -5.55 2.41 14.31
CA ALA A 29 -5.98 2.99 13.05
C ALA A 29 -6.31 1.91 12.00
N ASP A 30 -5.45 0.90 11.83
CA ASP A 30 -5.68 -0.23 10.92
C ASP A 30 -6.98 -0.99 11.28
N GLU A 31 -7.28 -1.15 12.57
CA GLU A 31 -8.51 -1.83 13.01
C GLU A 31 -9.76 -0.99 12.76
N ILE A 32 -9.73 0.32 13.04
CA ILE A 32 -10.82 1.24 12.73
C ILE A 32 -11.11 1.27 11.22
N GLU A 33 -10.06 1.28 10.39
CA GLU A 33 -10.19 1.27 8.93
C GLU A 33 -10.85 -0.01 8.42
N LYS A 34 -10.58 -1.17 9.02
CA LYS A 34 -11.26 -2.43 8.65
C LYS A 34 -12.76 -2.39 8.92
N PHE A 35 -13.21 -1.71 9.99
CA PHE A 35 -14.64 -1.55 10.26
C PHE A 35 -15.30 -0.66 9.21
N GLN A 36 -14.67 0.47 8.88
CA GLN A 36 -15.17 1.42 7.89
C GLN A 36 -15.08 0.87 6.45
N GLY A 37 -14.06 0.05 6.16
CA GLY A 37 -13.78 -0.58 4.87
C GLY A 37 -14.25 -2.03 4.74
N SER A 38 -15.05 -2.55 5.68
CA SER A 38 -15.54 -3.94 5.65
C SER A 38 -16.52 -4.25 4.50
N GLU A 39 -16.92 -3.25 3.71
CA GLU A 39 -17.55 -3.45 2.38
C GLU A 39 -16.54 -3.90 1.31
N GLY A 40 -15.23 -3.77 1.55
CA GLY A 40 -14.17 -3.98 0.56
C GLY A 40 -13.67 -5.42 0.38
N LYS A 41 -14.05 -6.38 1.26
CA LYS A 41 -13.60 -7.79 1.13
C LYS A 41 -14.17 -8.52 -0.10
N LYS A 42 -15.18 -7.95 -0.77
CA LYS A 42 -15.69 -8.46 -2.05
C LYS A 42 -14.93 -7.93 -3.27
N GLU A 43 -14.18 -6.83 -3.15
CA GLU A 43 -13.56 -6.18 -4.30
C GLU A 43 -12.34 -6.91 -4.87
N ASP A 44 -11.62 -7.69 -4.05
CA ASP A 44 -10.42 -8.40 -4.52
C ASP A 44 -10.75 -9.55 -5.49
N GLU A 45 -11.95 -10.15 -5.40
CA GLU A 45 -12.42 -11.14 -6.38
C GLU A 45 -12.84 -10.48 -7.70
N GLU A 46 -13.49 -9.32 -7.66
CA GLU A 46 -13.97 -8.62 -8.86
C GLU A 46 -12.83 -7.98 -9.67
N LYS A 47 -11.73 -7.56 -9.03
CA LYS A 47 -10.55 -6.99 -9.72
C LYS A 47 -9.63 -8.04 -10.34
N LYS A 48 -9.90 -9.33 -10.14
CA LYS A 48 -9.07 -10.42 -10.67
C LYS A 48 -9.19 -10.55 -12.20
N TYR A 49 -10.32 -10.18 -12.77
CA TYR A 49 -10.58 -10.30 -14.21
C TYR A 49 -10.65 -8.94 -14.88
N LEU A 50 -10.02 -8.82 -16.05
CA LEU A 50 -10.06 -7.63 -16.87
C LEU A 50 -11.19 -7.75 -17.90
N ASP A 51 -12.07 -6.76 -17.94
CA ASP A 51 -12.97 -6.58 -19.08
C ASP A 51 -12.22 -5.91 -20.24
N VAL A 52 -11.91 -6.70 -21.26
CA VAL A 52 -11.11 -6.30 -22.42
C VAL A 52 -11.91 -5.45 -23.42
N ILE A 53 -13.24 -5.43 -23.33
CA ILE A 53 -14.11 -4.70 -24.28
C ILE A 53 -14.22 -3.22 -23.88
N SER A 54 -14.27 -2.93 -22.57
CA SER A 54 -14.52 -1.58 -22.07
C SER A 54 -13.29 -0.67 -21.98
N ASN A 55 -12.07 -1.17 -22.28
CA ASN A 55 -10.83 -0.38 -22.31
C ASN A 55 -10.61 0.55 -21.10
N LYS A 56 -10.97 0.09 -19.90
CA LYS A 56 -10.78 0.86 -18.65
C LYS A 56 -9.30 0.93 -18.28
N ASN A 57 -8.88 2.02 -17.64
CA ASN A 57 -7.51 2.17 -17.13
C ASN A 57 -7.24 1.16 -16.00
N ILE A 58 -6.10 0.49 -16.05
CA ILE A 58 -5.67 -0.52 -15.08
C ILE A 58 -4.55 0.07 -14.21
N LYS A 59 -4.59 -0.19 -12.90
CA LYS A 59 -3.47 0.10 -11.99
C LYS A 59 -2.64 -1.16 -11.80
N LEU A 60 -1.35 -1.12 -12.17
CA LEU A 60 -0.40 -2.20 -11.98
C LEU A 60 0.75 -1.72 -11.11
N SER A 61 1.13 -2.51 -10.09
CA SER A 61 2.28 -2.23 -9.23
C SER A 61 3.08 -3.50 -9.00
N GLU A 62 4.38 -3.45 -9.28
CA GLU A 62 5.32 -4.54 -9.03
C GLU A 62 6.34 -4.12 -7.96
N ARG A 63 6.58 -4.99 -6.97
CA ARG A 63 7.61 -4.77 -5.96
C ARG A 63 8.90 -5.46 -6.38
N VAL A 64 9.95 -4.69 -6.66
CA VAL A 64 11.27 -5.21 -7.06
C VAL A 64 12.23 -5.19 -5.87
N LEU A 65 12.95 -6.28 -5.64
CA LEU A 65 13.93 -6.40 -4.56
C LEU A 65 15.22 -5.63 -4.91
N ILE A 66 15.70 -4.81 -3.97
CA ILE A 66 17.02 -4.17 -4.06
C ILE A 66 18.05 -5.06 -3.35
N PRO A 67 19.15 -5.48 -4.01
CA PRO A 67 20.13 -6.41 -3.44
C PRO A 67 21.09 -5.74 -2.44
N VAL A 68 20.53 -5.14 -1.38
CA VAL A 68 21.26 -4.39 -0.35
C VAL A 68 22.30 -5.24 0.40
N LYS A 69 22.08 -6.56 0.48
CA LYS A 69 23.03 -7.50 1.11
C LYS A 69 24.29 -7.73 0.27
N GLN A 70 24.17 -7.73 -1.06
CA GLN A 70 25.29 -7.93 -1.98
C GLN A 70 26.05 -6.63 -2.23
N TYR A 71 25.34 -5.49 -2.25
CA TYR A 71 25.92 -4.17 -2.52
C TYR A 71 25.56 -3.13 -1.44
N PRO A 72 26.10 -3.26 -0.21
CA PRO A 72 25.73 -2.38 0.91
C PRO A 72 26.16 -0.91 0.73
N LYS A 73 27.12 -0.63 -0.17
CA LYS A 73 27.66 0.73 -0.44
C LYS A 73 27.04 1.40 -1.67
N ALA A 74 26.14 0.74 -2.39
CA ALA A 74 25.45 1.33 -3.53
C ALA A 74 24.37 2.32 -3.06
N ARG A 75 24.78 3.49 -2.56
CA ARG A 75 23.90 4.63 -2.28
C ARG A 75 23.54 5.35 -3.58
N LYS A 76 22.87 4.67 -4.52
CA LYS A 76 22.09 5.41 -5.52
C LYS A 76 20.73 5.65 -4.88
N PRO A 77 20.29 6.91 -4.67
CA PRO A 77 18.95 7.16 -4.16
C PRO A 77 17.94 6.51 -5.10
N LEU A 78 16.81 6.03 -4.56
CA LEU A 78 15.75 5.38 -5.36
C LEU A 78 15.33 6.23 -6.57
N THR A 79 15.46 7.55 -6.47
CA THR A 79 15.25 8.53 -7.55
C THR A 79 16.24 8.39 -8.71
N GLN A 80 17.48 7.99 -8.46
CA GLN A 80 18.48 7.79 -9.50
C GLN A 80 18.36 6.41 -10.15
N LEU A 81 17.92 5.40 -9.39
CA LEU A 81 17.52 4.10 -9.96
C LEU A 81 16.28 4.24 -10.85
N SER A 82 15.27 5.02 -10.44
CA SER A 82 14.09 5.26 -11.28
C SER A 82 14.44 6.02 -12.57
N VAL A 83 15.35 7.00 -12.52
CA VAL A 83 15.87 7.70 -13.72
C VAL A 83 16.63 6.76 -14.65
N GLN A 84 17.46 5.86 -14.12
CA GLN A 84 18.18 4.88 -14.94
C GLN A 84 17.23 3.85 -15.57
N PHE A 85 16.24 3.36 -14.80
CA PHE A 85 15.22 2.44 -15.32
C PHE A 85 14.32 3.11 -16.37
N TRP A 86 14.00 4.40 -16.18
CA TRP A 86 13.25 5.20 -17.14
C TRP A 86 14.06 5.47 -18.42
N SER A 87 15.33 5.82 -18.29
CA SER A 87 16.25 6.00 -19.43
C SER A 87 16.43 4.71 -20.22
N VAL A 88 16.53 3.54 -19.56
CA VAL A 88 16.64 2.24 -20.24
C VAL A 88 15.34 1.91 -20.98
N LYS A 89 14.16 2.13 -20.38
CA LYS A 89 12.85 1.92 -21.05
C LYS A 89 12.65 2.79 -22.29
N HIS A 90 13.15 4.03 -22.28
CA HIS A 90 13.06 4.92 -23.45
C HIS A 90 14.18 4.69 -24.47
N PHE A 91 15.27 4.01 -24.11
CA PHE A 91 16.35 3.68 -25.03
C PHE A 91 16.10 2.36 -25.77
N THR A 92 15.37 1.41 -25.18
CA THR A 92 15.01 0.13 -25.83
C THR A 92 13.69 0.18 -26.59
N GLY A 93 13.11 1.37 -26.79
CA GLY A 93 11.87 1.59 -27.53
C GLY A 93 12.05 2.30 -28.87
N SER A 94 13.28 2.30 -29.41
CA SER A 94 13.60 2.83 -30.73
C SER A 94 14.32 1.76 -31.55
N ASP A 95 13.58 0.73 -31.92
CA ASP A 95 13.68 -0.02 -33.19
C ASP A 95 12.39 -0.82 -33.40
#